data_AF-A0A6I1JEK5-F1
#
_entry.id   AF-A0A6I1JEK5-F1
#
_cell.length_a   1.000
_cell.length_b   1.000
_cell.length_c   1.000
_cell.angle_alpha   90.00
_cell.angle_beta   90.00
_cell.angle_gamma   90.00
#
_symmetry.space_group_name_H-M   'P 1'
#
loop_
_entity.id
_entity.type
_entity.pdbx_description
1 polymer ?
#
loop_
_entity_poly.entity_id
_entity_poly.type
_entity_poly.pdbx_seq_one_letter_code
_entity_poly.pdbx_strand_id
1 'polypeptide(L)'
;MTGIFAEYEKQNPNVKIELISLPFPVLRQRLVVSARAGDPPDVAYVDGRWVPEMAAPGLLSDITTQAGTLDRADWFEEPWRGATVGGKIFAVPDRIDPWLVYYNTELFQKAGITAFPKTMDELAVAATKITGGGVYGWGLIGAKDASLISRYINFLYAFHGDLL
;
A
#
# COMPACT_ATOMS: atom_id res chain seq x y z
N MET A 1 -6.64 15.19 2.28
CA MET A 1 -5.85 15.63 1.10
C MET A 1 -6.27 16.99 0.54
N THR A 2 -7.55 17.40 0.59
CA THR A 2 -7.99 18.69 0.01
C THR A 2 -7.31 19.93 0.61
N GLY A 3 -6.91 19.89 1.89
CA GLY A 3 -6.22 21.01 2.53
C GLY A 3 -4.84 21.34 1.93
N ILE A 4 -4.12 20.35 1.42
CA ILE A 4 -2.79 20.58 0.80
C ILE A 4 -2.93 21.24 -0.56
N PHE A 5 -3.96 20.87 -1.34
CA PHE A 5 -4.18 21.44 -2.67
C PHE A 5 -4.53 22.93 -2.60
N ALA A 6 -5.44 23.31 -1.69
CA ALA A 6 -5.82 24.70 -1.52
C ALA A 6 -4.63 25.58 -1.11
N GLU A 7 -3.76 25.09 -0.22
CA GLU A 7 -2.55 25.82 0.17
C GLU A 7 -1.55 25.91 -0.99
N TYR A 8 -1.40 24.84 -1.78
CA TYR A 8 -0.53 24.86 -2.96
C TYR A 8 -1.00 25.86 -4.03
N GLU A 9 -2.30 25.87 -4.36
CA GLU A 9 -2.89 26.83 -5.31
C GLU A 9 -2.74 28.29 -4.83
N LYS A 10 -2.86 28.52 -3.52
CA LYS A 10 -2.65 29.85 -2.93
C LYS A 10 -1.20 30.34 -3.10
N GLN A 11 -0.22 29.44 -2.99
CA GLN A 11 1.20 29.74 -3.19
C GLN A 11 1.60 29.79 -4.67
N ASN A 12 0.81 29.17 -5.55
CA ASN A 12 1.06 29.06 -6.99
C ASN A 12 -0.18 29.52 -7.77
N PRO A 13 -0.44 30.83 -7.89
CA PRO A 13 -1.70 31.35 -8.45
C PRO A 13 -1.97 31.00 -9.92
N ASN A 14 -0.94 30.52 -10.63
CA ASN A 14 -1.01 30.04 -12.00
C ASN A 14 -1.34 28.53 -12.11
N VAL A 15 -1.46 27.83 -10.98
CA VAL A 15 -1.79 26.40 -10.93
C VAL A 15 -3.19 26.22 -10.37
N LYS A 16 -3.96 25.35 -11.02
CA LYS A 16 -5.27 24.88 -10.55
C LYS A 16 -5.25 23.36 -10.49
N ILE A 17 -5.71 22.79 -9.38
CA ILE A 17 -5.73 21.36 -9.11
C ILE A 17 -7.17 20.86 -9.19
N GLU A 18 -7.42 19.96 -10.14
CA GLU A 18 -8.68 19.22 -10.25
C GLU A 18 -8.50 17.81 -9.66
N LEU A 19 -9.24 17.49 -8.59
CA LEU A 19 -9.17 16.17 -7.96
C LEU A 19 -10.19 15.22 -8.58
N ILE A 20 -9.70 14.18 -9.24
CA ILE A 20 -10.50 13.06 -9.74
C ILE A 20 -10.39 11.91 -8.73
N SER A 21 -11.49 11.58 -8.05
CA SER A 21 -11.54 10.47 -7.09
C SER A 21 -12.16 9.23 -7.71
N LEU A 22 -11.43 8.12 -7.67
CA LEU A 22 -11.87 6.82 -8.17
C LEU A 22 -11.68 5.74 -7.11
N PRO A 23 -12.59 4.77 -6.99
CA PRO A 23 -12.36 3.59 -6.17
C PRO A 23 -11.10 2.84 -6.63
N PHE A 24 -10.27 2.43 -5.66
CA PHE A 24 -9.03 1.71 -5.95
C PHE A 24 -9.19 0.50 -6.89
N PRO A 25 -10.25 -0.34 -6.80
CA PRO A 25 -10.42 -1.48 -7.68
C PRO A 25 -10.50 -1.15 -9.18
N VAL A 26 -10.91 0.07 -9.54
CA VAL A 26 -11.03 0.51 -10.94
C VAL A 26 -9.92 1.47 -11.37
N LEU A 27 -9.13 1.98 -10.42
CA LEU A 27 -8.13 3.03 -10.65
C LEU A 27 -7.09 2.62 -11.69
N ARG A 28 -6.49 1.42 -11.55
CA ARG A 28 -5.48 0.92 -12.48
C ARG A 28 -5.97 0.88 -13.92
N GLN A 29 -7.15 0.30 -14.14
CA GLN A 29 -7.71 0.17 -15.47
C GLN A 29 -7.96 1.55 -16.09
N ARG A 30 -8.50 2.49 -15.30
CA ARG A 30 -8.76 3.85 -15.78
C ARG A 30 -7.47 4.55 -16.20
N LEU A 31 -6.42 4.48 -15.39
CA LEU A 31 -5.11 5.09 -15.70
C LEU A 31 -4.49 4.53 -16.98
N VAL A 32 -4.48 3.21 -17.14
CA VAL A 32 -3.92 2.58 -18.34
C VAL A 32 -4.70 2.95 -19.60
N VAL A 33 -6.04 2.96 -19.52
CA VAL A 33 -6.89 3.32 -20.66
C VAL A 33 -6.72 4.79 -21.03
N SER A 34 -6.73 5.71 -20.06
CA SER A 34 -6.62 7.14 -20.32
C SER A 34 -5.24 7.51 -20.87
N ALA A 35 -4.16 6.93 -20.33
CA ALA A 35 -2.81 7.13 -20.84
C ALA A 35 -2.65 6.65 -22.29
N ARG A 36 -3.22 5.49 -22.64
CA ARG A 36 -3.22 4.98 -24.03
C ARG A 36 -4.11 5.77 -24.98
N ALA A 37 -5.17 6.39 -24.46
CA ALA A 37 -6.04 7.27 -25.24
C ALA A 37 -5.43 8.66 -25.49
N GLY A 38 -4.28 8.98 -24.88
CA GLY A 38 -3.66 10.29 -24.98
C GLY A 38 -4.31 11.36 -24.10
N ASP A 39 -5.07 10.95 -23.09
CA ASP A 39 -5.77 11.82 -22.14
C ASP A 39 -5.52 11.39 -20.67
N PRO A 40 -4.26 11.20 -20.23
CA PRO A 40 -3.97 10.90 -18.83
C PRO A 40 -4.14 12.14 -17.94
N PRO A 41 -4.34 11.95 -16.62
CA PRO A 41 -4.09 13.04 -15.67
C PRO A 41 -2.59 13.40 -15.64
N ASP A 42 -2.26 14.64 -15.30
CA ASP A 42 -0.86 15.08 -15.15
C ASP A 42 -0.15 14.38 -13.98
N VAL A 43 -0.90 14.13 -12.90
CA VAL A 43 -0.41 13.43 -11.70
C VAL A 43 -1.44 12.37 -11.30
N ALA A 44 -0.96 11.15 -11.05
CA ALA A 44 -1.81 10.04 -10.64
C ALA A 44 -1.28 9.39 -9.36
N TYR A 45 -2.21 8.92 -8.52
CA TYR A 45 -1.88 7.95 -7.50
C TYR A 45 -1.65 6.58 -8.16
N VAL A 46 -0.45 6.05 -8.06
CA VAL A 46 -0.05 4.77 -8.65
C VAL A 46 0.44 3.85 -7.54
N ASP A 47 -0.14 2.67 -7.43
CA ASP A 47 0.37 1.64 -6.53
C ASP A 47 1.78 1.22 -6.99
N GLY A 48 2.74 1.12 -6.07
CA GLY A 48 4.13 0.77 -6.40
C GLY A 48 4.26 -0.53 -7.20
N ARG A 49 3.32 -1.47 -7.06
CA ARG A 49 3.29 -2.73 -7.83
C ARG A 49 2.99 -2.51 -9.32
N TRP A 50 2.36 -1.40 -9.68
CA TRP A 50 2.00 -1.07 -11.07
C TRP A 50 3.09 -0.28 -11.78
N VAL A 51 4.04 0.31 -11.05
CA VAL A 51 5.07 1.17 -11.64
C VAL A 51 5.91 0.44 -12.71
N PRO A 52 6.42 -0.79 -12.49
CA PRO A 52 7.19 -1.50 -13.52
C PRO A 52 6.39 -1.78 -14.80
N GLU A 53 5.15 -2.24 -14.67
CA GLU A 53 4.30 -2.58 -15.83
C GLU A 53 3.79 -1.35 -16.59
N MET A 54 3.70 -0.19 -15.93
CA MET A 54 3.29 1.06 -16.57
C MET A 54 4.49 1.83 -17.16
N ALA A 55 5.66 1.74 -16.53
CA ALA A 55 6.89 2.35 -17.05
C ALA A 55 7.40 1.66 -18.32
N ALA A 56 7.32 0.32 -18.40
CA ALA A 56 7.79 -0.45 -19.56
C ALA A 56 7.18 -0.02 -20.92
N PRO A 57 5.86 0.21 -21.03
CA PRO A 57 5.23 0.77 -22.24
C PRO A 57 5.28 2.31 -22.32
N GLY A 58 6.03 2.99 -21.45
CA GLY A 58 6.17 4.46 -21.47
C GLY A 58 4.95 5.23 -20.99
N LEU A 59 4.10 4.63 -20.15
CA LEU A 59 2.90 5.30 -19.60
C LEU A 59 3.23 6.19 -18.38
N LEU A 60 4.46 6.14 -17.88
CA LEU A 60 4.96 6.99 -16.80
C LEU A 60 6.19 7.76 -17.28
N SER A 61 6.30 9.02 -16.84
CA SER A 61 7.48 9.85 -17.12
C SER A 61 8.68 9.43 -16.25
N ASP A 62 9.87 9.44 -16.84
CA ASP A 62 11.12 9.37 -16.10
C ASP A 62 11.32 10.68 -15.34
N ILE A 63 11.25 10.61 -14.01
CA ILE A 63 11.38 11.75 -13.09
C ILE A 63 12.70 11.69 -12.31
N THR A 64 13.69 10.94 -12.78
CA THR A 64 14.95 10.73 -12.04
C THR A 64 15.62 12.04 -11.64
N THR A 65 15.64 13.04 -12.54
CA THR A 65 16.23 14.36 -12.26
C THR A 65 15.47 15.10 -11.16
N GLN A 66 14.14 15.15 -11.25
CA GLN A 66 13.27 15.84 -10.27
C GLN A 66 13.29 15.10 -8.92
N ALA A 67 13.27 13.77 -8.95
CA ALA A 67 13.38 12.97 -7.75
C ALA A 67 14.73 13.20 -7.06
N GLY A 68 15.80 13.43 -7.82
CA GLY A 68 17.14 13.73 -7.29
C GLY A 68 17.24 15.07 -6.54
N THR A 69 16.27 15.98 -6.69
CA THR A 69 16.26 17.25 -5.95
C THR A 69 15.50 17.18 -4.63
N LEU A 70 14.90 16.03 -4.31
CA LEU A 70 14.14 15.86 -3.07
C LEU A 70 15.08 15.60 -1.89
N ASP A 71 14.82 16.25 -0.76
CA ASP A 71 15.38 15.86 0.52
C ASP A 71 14.66 14.60 1.03
N ARG A 72 15.42 13.52 1.17
CA ARG A 72 14.92 12.18 1.53
C ARG A 72 15.44 11.71 2.88
N ALA A 73 16.07 12.59 3.67
CA ALA A 73 16.71 12.21 4.93
C ALA A 73 15.77 11.45 5.89
N ASP A 74 14.49 11.83 5.90
CA ASP A 74 13.46 11.24 6.76
C ASP A 74 12.58 10.18 6.05
N TRP A 75 12.98 9.73 4.85
CA TRP A 75 12.17 8.81 4.04
C TRP A 75 12.71 7.38 4.14
N PHE A 76 11.81 6.40 4.14
CA PHE A 76 12.20 5.00 4.00
C PHE A 76 12.80 4.74 2.61
N GLU A 77 13.85 3.93 2.54
CA GLU A 77 14.52 3.60 1.27
C GLU A 77 13.73 2.57 0.47
N GLU A 78 13.07 1.63 1.13
CA GLU A 78 12.41 0.48 0.52
C GLU A 78 11.36 0.84 -0.54
N PRO A 79 10.48 1.85 -0.33
CA PRO A 79 9.48 2.24 -1.34
C PRO A 79 10.09 2.72 -2.65
N TRP A 80 11.31 3.26 -2.62
CA TRP A 80 12.01 3.71 -3.83
C TRP A 80 12.36 2.55 -4.77
N ARG A 81 12.49 1.32 -4.25
CA ARG A 81 12.69 0.13 -5.09
C ARG A 81 11.48 -0.11 -5.99
N GLY A 82 10.27 0.06 -5.48
CA GLY A 82 9.03 -0.05 -6.28
C GLY A 82 8.88 1.08 -7.29
N ALA A 83 9.42 2.26 -6.98
CA ALA A 83 9.41 3.41 -7.87
C ALA A 83 10.50 3.37 -8.97
N THR A 84 11.46 2.45 -8.88
CA THR A 84 12.65 2.41 -9.75
C THR A 84 12.60 1.24 -10.73
N VAL A 85 12.77 1.53 -12.02
CA VAL A 85 12.78 0.53 -13.10
C VAL A 85 14.01 0.78 -13.96
N GLY A 86 14.89 -0.21 -14.10
CA GLY A 86 16.11 -0.07 -14.91
C GLY A 86 17.01 1.10 -14.48
N GLY A 87 17.06 1.41 -13.18
CA GLY A 87 17.86 2.52 -12.62
C GLY A 87 17.23 3.92 -12.78
N LYS A 88 16.01 4.01 -13.32
CA LYS A 88 15.25 5.26 -13.47
C LYS A 88 14.07 5.31 -12.52
N ILE A 89 13.76 6.49 -11.99
CA ILE A 89 12.67 6.70 -11.05
C ILE A 89 11.43 7.18 -11.81
N PHE A 90 10.29 6.53 -11.60
CA PHE A 90 9.03 6.80 -12.30
C PHE A 90 7.90 7.25 -11.36
N ALA A 91 8.13 7.24 -10.04
CA ALA A 91 7.15 7.68 -9.04
C ALA A 91 7.86 8.26 -7.81
N VAL A 92 7.15 9.10 -7.06
CA VAL A 92 7.57 9.58 -5.75
C VAL A 92 6.75 8.83 -4.69
N PRO A 93 7.38 8.08 -3.77
CA PRO A 93 6.66 7.46 -2.67
C PRO A 93 5.97 8.52 -1.78
N ASP A 94 4.68 8.33 -1.50
CA ASP A 94 3.89 9.26 -0.65
C ASP A 94 3.52 8.65 0.71
N ARG A 95 3.32 7.34 0.77
CA ARG A 95 3.01 6.59 1.98
C ARG A 95 3.45 5.14 1.89
N ILE A 96 3.64 4.55 3.07
CA ILE A 96 3.75 3.11 3.26
C ILE A 96 2.64 2.65 4.20
N ASP A 97 2.01 1.54 3.86
CA ASP A 97 0.91 0.97 4.64
C ASP A 97 1.33 -0.44 5.13
N PRO A 98 1.94 -0.58 6.32
CA PRO A 98 2.26 -1.89 6.87
C PRO A 98 1.00 -2.62 7.34
N TRP A 99 1.00 -3.94 7.20
CA TRP A 99 -0.04 -4.76 7.83
C TRP A 99 0.29 -4.97 9.31
N LEU A 100 -0.66 -4.61 10.17
CA LEU A 100 -0.56 -4.79 11.62
C LEU A 100 -1.60 -5.79 12.09
N VAL A 101 -1.29 -6.45 13.21
CA VAL A 101 -2.26 -7.29 13.92
C VAL A 101 -2.98 -6.45 14.95
N TYR A 102 -4.30 -6.35 14.80
CA TYR A 102 -5.19 -5.79 15.81
C TYR A 102 -5.76 -6.91 16.66
N TYR A 103 -5.90 -6.67 17.96
CA TYR A 103 -6.50 -7.63 18.89
C TYR A 103 -7.45 -6.93 19.86
N ASN A 104 -8.47 -7.66 20.32
CA ASN A 104 -9.42 -7.17 21.32
C ASN A 104 -8.92 -7.52 22.72
N THR A 105 -8.54 -6.50 23.49
CA THR A 105 -7.98 -6.66 24.84
C THR A 105 -8.97 -7.26 25.84
N GLU A 106 -10.26 -6.98 25.72
CA GLU A 106 -11.29 -7.55 26.61
C GLU A 106 -11.48 -9.05 26.36
N LEU A 107 -11.47 -9.48 25.09
CA LEU A 107 -11.53 -10.91 24.74
C LEU A 107 -10.29 -11.66 25.23
N PHE A 108 -9.11 -11.03 25.15
CA PHE A 108 -7.88 -11.58 25.69
C PHE A 108 -7.97 -11.75 27.22
N GLN A 109 -8.44 -10.73 27.94
CA GLN A 109 -8.63 -10.80 29.39
C GLN A 109 -9.64 -11.87 29.80
N LYS A 110 -10.80 -11.95 29.12
CA LYS A 110 -11.82 -12.98 29.35
C LYS A 110 -11.28 -14.40 29.13
N ALA A 111 -10.36 -14.56 28.18
CA ALA A 111 -9.69 -15.83 27.89
C ALA A 111 -8.46 -16.11 28.80
N GLY A 112 -8.16 -15.22 29.75
CA GLY A 112 -7.01 -15.35 30.65
C GLY A 112 -5.65 -15.16 29.97
N ILE A 113 -5.60 -14.40 28.88
CA ILE A 113 -4.39 -14.13 28.08
C ILE A 113 -3.85 -12.75 28.46
N THR A 114 -2.65 -12.71 29.05
CA THR A 114 -2.05 -11.48 29.62
C THR A 114 -1.02 -10.80 28.71
N ALA A 115 -0.54 -11.49 27.68
CA ALA A 115 0.42 -10.97 26.71
C ALA A 115 0.01 -11.37 25.29
N PHE A 116 0.35 -10.54 24.31
CA PHE A 116 0.13 -10.87 22.91
C PHE A 116 1.07 -12.01 22.46
N PRO A 117 0.57 -13.04 21.73
CA PRO A 117 1.38 -14.13 21.20
C PRO A 117 2.58 -13.66 20.38
N LYS A 118 3.74 -14.29 20.59
CA LYS A 118 4.98 -14.00 19.85
C LYS A 118 5.26 -15.01 18.73
N THR A 119 4.55 -16.14 18.74
CA THR A 119 4.69 -17.19 17.71
C THR A 119 3.32 -17.54 17.13
N MET A 120 3.32 -18.16 15.94
CA MET A 120 2.08 -18.61 15.32
C MET A 120 1.40 -19.74 16.12
N ASP A 121 2.18 -20.58 16.81
CA ASP A 121 1.63 -21.61 17.69
C ASP A 121 0.93 -21.00 18.91
N GLU A 122 1.56 -20.01 19.55
CA GLU A 122 0.93 -19.25 20.64
C GLU A 122 -0.33 -18.52 20.16
N LEU A 123 -0.30 -17.97 18.93
CA LEU A 123 -1.45 -17.31 18.32
C LEU A 123 -2.58 -18.29 18.07
N ALA A 124 -2.29 -19.50 17.59
CA ALA A 124 -3.29 -20.55 17.39
C ALA A 124 -3.94 -20.97 18.71
N VAL A 125 -3.15 -21.12 19.78
CA VAL A 125 -3.67 -21.43 21.13
C VAL A 125 -4.56 -20.29 21.64
N ALA A 126 -4.11 -19.04 21.51
CA ALA A 126 -4.88 -17.86 21.91
C ALA A 126 -6.21 -17.74 21.12
N ALA A 127 -6.16 -17.89 19.80
CA ALA A 127 -7.32 -17.85 18.93
C ALA A 127 -8.32 -18.97 19.27
N THR A 128 -7.83 -20.17 19.59
CA THR A 128 -8.67 -21.29 20.02
C THR A 128 -9.39 -20.99 21.33
N LYS A 129 -8.70 -20.40 22.33
CA LYS A 129 -9.33 -20.00 23.61
C LYS A 129 -10.42 -18.94 23.45
N ILE A 130 -10.27 -18.04 22.48
CA ILE A 130 -11.23 -16.96 22.24
C ILE A 130 -12.43 -17.43 21.40
N THR A 131 -12.25 -18.48 20.60
CA THR A 131 -13.29 -18.95 19.67
C THR A 131 -14.46 -19.60 20.41
N GLY A 132 -15.67 -19.10 20.18
CA GLY A 132 -16.90 -19.61 20.78
C GLY A 132 -18.03 -18.59 20.74
N GLY A 133 -19.29 -19.05 20.84
CA GLY A 133 -20.45 -18.16 20.94
C GLY A 133 -20.61 -17.18 19.76
N GLY A 134 -20.17 -17.57 18.56
CA GLY A 134 -20.17 -16.71 17.37
C GLY A 134 -18.96 -15.77 17.24
N VAL A 135 -18.00 -15.83 18.16
CA VAL A 135 -16.72 -15.11 18.10
C VAL A 135 -15.66 -16.02 17.50
N TYR A 136 -14.87 -15.49 16.55
CA TYR A 136 -13.69 -16.14 16.00
C TYR A 136 -12.43 -15.48 16.57
N GLY A 137 -11.52 -16.27 17.11
CA GLY A 137 -10.28 -15.75 17.73
C GLY A 137 -9.22 -15.26 16.74
N TRP A 138 -9.42 -15.50 15.44
CA TRP A 138 -8.55 -15.03 14.37
C TRP A 138 -9.35 -14.76 13.10
N GLY A 139 -9.01 -13.68 12.39
CA GLY A 139 -9.65 -13.27 11.15
C GLY A 139 -8.62 -13.01 10.05
N LEU A 140 -8.79 -13.67 8.91
CA LEU A 140 -8.03 -13.42 7.68
C LEU A 140 -8.97 -13.11 6.54
N ILE A 141 -8.48 -12.33 5.57
CA ILE A 141 -9.20 -12.19 4.30
C ILE A 141 -9.05 -13.49 3.52
N GLY A 142 -10.19 -14.09 3.17
CA GLY A 142 -10.28 -15.23 2.23
C GLY A 142 -10.82 -14.84 0.85
N ALA A 143 -10.88 -13.54 0.54
CA ALA A 143 -11.36 -13.05 -0.75
C ALA A 143 -10.39 -13.43 -1.88
N LYS A 144 -10.93 -13.75 -3.06
CA LYS A 144 -10.13 -14.10 -4.25
C LYS A 144 -9.66 -12.84 -4.99
N ASP A 145 -8.95 -11.96 -4.29
CA ASP A 145 -8.41 -10.72 -4.84
C ASP A 145 -7.01 -10.41 -4.27
N ALA A 146 -6.44 -9.28 -4.69
CA ALA A 146 -5.09 -8.86 -4.30
C ALA A 146 -4.90 -8.71 -2.77
N SER A 147 -5.98 -8.52 -2.01
CA SER A 147 -5.94 -8.35 -0.55
C SER A 147 -5.57 -9.63 0.19
N LEU A 148 -5.90 -10.81 -0.36
CA LEU A 148 -5.44 -12.09 0.20
C LEU A 148 -3.93 -12.23 0.01
N ILE A 149 -3.45 -12.03 -1.23
CA ILE A 149 -2.04 -12.19 -1.58
C ILE A 149 -1.17 -11.23 -0.76
N SER A 150 -1.57 -9.96 -0.64
CA SER A 150 -0.79 -8.96 0.11
C SER A 150 -0.65 -9.26 1.60
N ARG A 151 -1.54 -10.09 2.18
CA ARG A 151 -1.49 -10.49 3.59
C ARG A 151 -0.77 -11.82 3.76
N TYR A 152 -1.02 -12.76 2.86
CA TYR A 152 -0.35 -14.06 2.85
C TYR A 152 1.16 -13.93 2.66
N ILE A 153 1.62 -13.00 1.82
CA ILE A 153 3.05 -12.86 1.51
C ILE A 153 3.89 -12.53 2.76
N ASN A 154 3.31 -11.84 3.76
CA ASN A 154 4.01 -11.57 5.02
C ASN A 154 4.28 -12.87 5.78
N PHE A 155 3.33 -13.81 5.78
CA PHE A 155 3.55 -15.13 6.37
C PHE A 155 4.57 -15.93 5.56
N LEU A 156 4.49 -15.91 4.23
CA LEU A 156 5.45 -16.60 3.38
C LEU A 156 6.89 -16.18 3.73
N TYR A 157 7.17 -14.88 3.75
CA TYR A 157 8.50 -14.37 4.11
C TYR A 157 8.87 -14.61 5.58
N ALA A 158 7.92 -14.49 6.52
CA ALA A 158 8.16 -14.78 7.94
C ALA A 158 8.59 -16.23 8.19
N PHE A 159 8.19 -17.15 7.32
CA PHE A 159 8.58 -18.57 7.34
C PHE A 159 9.67 -18.91 6.31
N HIS A 160 10.43 -17.91 5.86
CA HIS A 160 11.56 -18.06 4.92
C HIS A 160 11.19 -18.63 3.54
N GLY A 161 9.92 -18.54 3.15
CA GLY A 161 9.49 -18.77 1.78
C GLY A 161 9.82 -17.60 0.87
N ASP A 162 9.80 -17.84 -0.44
CA ASP A 162 10.00 -16.82 -1.47
C ASP A 162 9.01 -17.01 -2.63
N LEU A 163 8.81 -15.97 -3.43
CA LEU A 163 8.09 -16.07 -4.70
C LEU A 163 9.04 -16.63 -5.77
N LEU A 164 8.53 -17.57 -6.58
CA LEU A 164 9.24 -18.15 -7.73
C LEU A 164 9.26 -17.20 -8.92
#